data_AF-H9WE22-F1
#
_entry.id   AF-H9WE22-F1
#
_cell.length_a   1.000
_cell.length_b   1.000
_cell.length_c   1.000
_cell.angle_alpha   90.00
_cell.angle_beta   90.00
_cell.angle_gamma   90.00
#
_symmetry.space_group_name_H-M   'P 1'
#
loop_
_entity.id
_entity.type
_entity.pdbx_description
1 polymer ?
#
loop_
_entity_poly.entity_id
_entity_poly.type
_entity_poly.pdbx_seq_one_letter_code
_entity_poly.pdbx_strand_id
1 'polypeptide(L)'
;GYGNVILSAPRRTHLVKLWLPFIRETKPQLDLQNFYEKMPCQMDNDLCQSIESALISLVLALPSSDQAEILADWLKTEQARYPDLSEAFEVWCYRSKAAKRRLSLGLNGVSTSSTSTVTDVGH
;
A
#
# COMPACT_ATOMS: atom_id res chain seq x y z
N GLY A 1 1.18 23.92 19.63
CA GLY A 1 0.81 22.67 18.92
C GLY A 1 1.11 22.85 17.45
N TYR A 2 1.54 21.81 16.75
CA TYR A 2 1.99 21.90 15.35
C TYR A 2 0.86 21.91 14.30
N GLY A 3 -0.42 21.86 14.71
CA GLY A 3 -1.57 21.86 13.79
C GLY A 3 -1.72 20.57 12.97
N ASN A 4 -2.88 20.35 12.38
CA ASN A 4 -3.11 19.23 11.44
C ASN A 4 -2.96 19.73 10.00
N VAL A 5 -2.12 19.06 9.22
CA VAL A 5 -1.93 19.34 7.79
C VAL A 5 -2.60 18.25 6.96
N ILE A 6 -3.55 18.65 6.10
CA ILE A 6 -4.18 17.74 5.14
C ILE A 6 -3.47 17.88 3.80
N LEU A 7 -2.74 16.83 3.41
CA LEU A 7 -2.09 16.76 2.11
C LEU A 7 -3.00 16.07 1.09
N SER A 8 -3.01 16.54 -0.17
CA SER A 8 -3.72 15.86 -1.26
C SER A 8 -3.10 14.52 -1.61
N ALA A 9 -3.87 13.60 -2.21
CA ALA A 9 -3.37 12.27 -2.59
C ALA A 9 -2.10 12.33 -3.44
N PRO A 10 -1.98 13.17 -4.49
CA PRO A 10 -0.75 13.25 -5.29
C PRO A 10 0.48 13.66 -4.46
N ARG A 11 0.32 14.57 -3.48
CA ARG A 11 1.41 14.98 -2.59
C ARG A 11 1.83 13.85 -1.66
N ARG A 12 0.87 13.08 -1.13
CA ARG A 12 1.17 11.89 -0.32
C ARG A 12 1.87 10.81 -1.14
N THR A 13 1.41 10.55 -2.37
CA THR A 13 2.06 9.62 -3.30
C THR A 13 3.49 10.05 -3.62
N HIS A 14 3.70 11.34 -3.91
CA HIS A 14 5.05 11.88 -4.14
C HIS A 14 5.96 11.71 -2.92
N LEU A 15 5.45 11.94 -1.71
CA LEU A 15 6.20 11.73 -0.48
C LEU A 15 6.70 10.29 -0.36
N VAL A 16 5.82 9.30 -0.56
CA VAL A 16 6.23 7.89 -0.51
C VAL A 16 7.26 7.56 -1.59
N LYS A 17 7.04 8.02 -2.83
CA LYS A 17 7.98 7.78 -3.95
C LYS A 17 9.35 8.43 -3.75
N LEU A 18 9.43 9.50 -2.97
CA LEU A 18 10.70 10.16 -2.61
C LEU A 18 11.41 9.43 -1.46
N TRP A 19 10.68 9.13 -0.39
CA TRP A 19 11.28 8.60 0.85
C TRP A 19 11.61 7.12 0.74
N LEU A 20 10.79 6.32 0.05
CA LEU A 20 10.96 4.88 -0.01
C LEU A 20 12.30 4.46 -0.65
N PRO A 21 12.74 5.01 -1.80
CA PRO A 21 14.06 4.71 -2.36
C PRO A 21 15.20 5.20 -1.45
N PHE A 22 15.08 6.41 -0.90
CA PHE A 22 16.09 7.00 -0.03
C PHE A 22 16.35 6.13 1.20
N ILE A 23 15.29 5.65 1.85
CA ILE A 23 15.40 4.81 3.05
C ILE A 23 16.02 3.44 2.71
N ARG A 24 15.65 2.86 1.56
CA ARG A 24 16.22 1.58 1.08
C ARG A 24 17.71 1.67 0.83
N GLU A 25 18.20 2.82 0.38
CA GLU A 25 19.63 3.04 0.14
C GLU A 25 20.38 3.40 1.43
N THR A 26 19.77 4.24 2.28
CA THR A 26 20.41 4.77 3.48
C THR A 26 20.57 3.71 4.57
N LYS A 27 19.55 2.87 4.82
CA LYS A 27 19.59 1.91 5.93
C LYS A 27 20.74 0.90 5.80
N PRO A 28 20.96 0.23 4.65
CA PRO A 28 22.08 -0.70 4.50
C PRO A 28 23.45 -0.02 4.65
N GLN A 29 23.60 1.22 4.18
CA GLN A 29 24.85 1.98 4.32
C GLN A 29 25.16 2.27 5.79
N LEU A 30 24.15 2.70 6.55
CA LEU A 30 24.29 2.93 7.99
C LEU A 30 24.55 1.65 8.77
N ASP A 31 23.91 0.53 8.40
CA ASP A 31 24.17 -0.77 9.02
C ASP A 31 25.62 -1.23 8.79
N LEU A 32 26.14 -1.03 7.57
CA LEU A 32 27.51 -1.34 7.21
C LEU A 32 28.51 -0.48 7.99
N GLN A 33 28.28 0.84 8.05
CA GLN A 33 29.13 1.76 8.82
C GLN A 33 29.12 1.44 10.32
N ASN A 34 27.95 1.11 10.88
CA ASN A 34 27.84 0.71 12.28
C ASN A 34 28.59 -0.59 12.58
N PHE A 35 28.62 -1.52 11.62
CA PHE A 35 29.39 -2.76 11.74
C PHE A 35 30.90 -2.51 11.81
N TYR A 36 31.43 -1.57 11.03
CA TYR A 36 32.88 -1.31 10.94
C TYR A 36 33.40 -0.30 11.98
N GLU A 37 32.68 0.80 12.22
CA GLU A 37 33.24 1.97 12.92
C GLU A 37 32.52 2.33 14.22
N LYS A 38 31.50 1.54 14.63
CA LYS A 38 30.69 1.77 15.83
C LYS A 38 30.32 3.25 15.99
N MET A 39 29.76 3.82 14.92
CA MET A 39 29.35 5.21 14.86
C MET A 39 28.19 5.50 15.82
N PRO A 40 28.09 6.73 16.37
CA PRO A 40 26.97 7.14 17.23
C PRO A 40 25.65 7.34 16.46
N CYS A 41 25.68 7.35 15.13
CA CYS A 41 24.50 7.51 14.28
C CYS A 41 23.95 6.13 13.87
N GLN A 42 23.37 5.42 14.84
CA GLN A 42 22.64 4.19 14.58
C GLN A 42 21.15 4.50 14.39
N MET A 43 20.54 3.98 13.33
CA MET A 43 19.08 3.86 13.31
C MET A 43 18.72 2.75 14.30
N ASP A 44 18.32 3.13 15.50
CA ASP A 44 17.83 2.17 16.48
C ASP A 44 16.57 1.46 15.98
N ASN A 45 16.21 0.37 16.65
CA ASN A 45 15.08 -0.45 16.26
C ASN A 45 13.77 0.34 16.31
N ASP A 46 13.62 1.25 17.28
CA ASP A 46 12.40 2.02 17.48
C ASP A 46 12.17 3.03 16.35
N LEU A 47 13.24 3.70 15.90
CA LEU A 47 13.24 4.57 14.74
C LEU A 47 12.93 3.79 13.47
N CYS A 48 13.52 2.61 13.29
CA CYS A 48 13.24 1.75 12.13
C CYS A 48 11.76 1.37 12.07
N GLN A 49 11.22 0.88 13.19
CA GLN A 49 9.82 0.50 13.28
C GLN A 49 8.87 1.68 13.10
N SER A 50 9.24 2.86 13.61
CA SER A 50 8.46 4.09 13.43
C SER A 50 8.39 4.51 11.96
N ILE A 51 9.52 4.45 11.24
CA ILE A 51 9.59 4.77 9.81
C ILE A 51 8.79 3.76 8.98
N GLU A 52 8.93 2.48 9.26
CA GLU A 52 8.18 1.41 8.60
C GLU A 52 6.67 1.58 8.79
N SER A 53 6.22 1.76 10.04
CA SER A 53 4.82 2.01 10.38
C SER A 53 4.26 3.26 9.69
N ALA A 54 5.06 4.34 9.61
CA ALA A 54 4.67 5.57 8.93
C ALA A 54 4.51 5.35 7.41
N LEU A 55 5.39 4.60 6.78
CA LEU A 55 5.30 4.28 5.36
C LEU A 55 4.12 3.37 5.04
N ILE A 56 3.89 2.33 5.86
CA ILE A 56 2.71 1.47 5.75
C ILE A 56 1.44 2.32 5.82
N SER A 57 1.34 3.19 6.83
CA SER A 57 0.20 4.08 7.02
C SER A 57 0.00 5.04 5.84
N LEU A 58 1.08 5.63 5.33
CA LEU A 58 1.03 6.52 4.17
C LEU A 58 0.54 5.79 2.92
N VAL A 59 1.09 4.61 2.62
CA VAL A 59 0.70 3.77 1.48
C VAL A 59 -0.78 3.40 1.58
N LEU A 60 -1.24 2.92 2.74
CA LEU A 60 -2.64 2.52 2.95
C LEU A 60 -3.64 3.68 2.80
N ALA A 61 -3.19 4.92 2.94
CA ALA A 61 -3.98 6.14 2.75
C ALA A 61 -3.99 6.67 1.30
N LEU A 62 -3.30 6.00 0.37
CA LEU A 62 -3.30 6.36 -1.05
C LEU A 62 -4.50 5.75 -1.81
N PRO A 63 -4.86 6.27 -2.99
CA PRO A 63 -5.75 5.59 -3.92
C PRO A 63 -5.24 4.20 -4.29
N SER A 64 -6.14 3.26 -4.60
CA SER A 64 -5.77 1.86 -4.89
C SER A 64 -4.80 1.69 -6.07
N SER A 65 -4.91 2.55 -7.09
CA SER A 65 -3.99 2.57 -8.25
C SER A 65 -2.55 2.88 -7.83
N ASP A 66 -2.40 3.88 -6.96
CA ASP A 66 -1.10 4.36 -6.51
C ASP A 66 -0.46 3.35 -5.54
N GLN A 67 -1.29 2.71 -4.69
CA GLN A 67 -0.85 1.58 -3.87
C GLN A 67 -0.28 0.46 -4.74
N ALA A 68 -0.98 0.09 -5.82
CA ALA A 68 -0.57 -0.99 -6.70
C ALA A 68 0.80 -0.71 -7.37
N GLU A 69 1.01 0.51 -7.84
CA GLU A 69 2.28 0.93 -8.44
C GLU A 69 3.44 0.82 -7.44
N ILE A 70 3.28 1.40 -6.24
CA ILE A 70 4.32 1.40 -5.20
C ILE A 70 4.65 -0.02 -4.72
N LEU A 71 3.62 -0.84 -4.49
CA LEU A 71 3.77 -2.22 -4.03
C LEU A 71 4.41 -3.12 -5.10
N ALA A 72 4.07 -2.91 -6.38
CA ALA A 72 4.71 -3.61 -7.47
C ALA A 72 6.21 -3.30 -7.55
N ASP A 73 6.60 -2.04 -7.35
CA ASP A 73 8.02 -1.64 -7.35
C ASP A 73 8.76 -2.12 -6.08
N TRP A 74 8.07 -2.18 -4.94
CA TRP A 74 8.61 -2.83 -3.74
C TRP A 74 8.91 -4.31 -3.97
N LEU A 75 7.98 -5.08 -4.54
CA LEU A 75 8.14 -6.51 -4.81
C LEU A 75 9.29 -6.86 -5.76
N LYS A 76 9.59 -5.99 -6.73
CA LYS A 76 10.69 -6.20 -7.70
C LYS A 76 12.08 -6.11 -7.05
N THR A 77 12.18 -5.58 -5.84
CA THR A 77 13.48 -5.29 -5.23
C THR A 77 13.94 -6.48 -4.39
N GLU A 78 14.71 -7.39 -4.99
CA GLU A 78 15.19 -8.63 -4.32
C GLU A 78 16.05 -8.40 -3.06
N GLN A 79 16.55 -7.18 -2.85
CA GLN A 79 17.51 -6.84 -1.78
C GLN A 79 16.93 -5.97 -0.65
N ALA A 80 15.72 -5.40 -0.81
CA ALA A 80 15.18 -4.42 0.13
C ALA A 80 14.28 -5.07 1.18
N ARG A 81 14.89 -5.64 2.23
CA ARG A 81 14.17 -6.11 3.43
C ARG A 81 13.54 -4.98 4.24
N TYR A 82 14.03 -3.76 4.08
CA TYR A 82 13.58 -2.60 4.83
C TYR A 82 13.28 -1.42 3.89
N PRO A 83 12.17 -0.69 4.08
CA PRO A 83 11.10 -0.99 5.03
C PRO A 83 10.22 -2.15 4.53
N ASP A 84 9.77 -3.00 5.46
CA ASP A 84 8.86 -4.08 5.16
C ASP A 84 7.45 -3.51 4.90
N LEU A 85 6.93 -3.74 3.69
CA LEU A 85 5.59 -3.28 3.30
C LEU A 85 4.58 -4.45 3.22
N SER A 86 4.91 -5.62 3.78
CA SER A 86 4.07 -6.82 3.72
C SER A 86 2.66 -6.58 4.27
N GLU A 87 2.52 -5.86 5.39
CA GLU A 87 1.20 -5.52 5.94
C GLU A 87 0.36 -4.70 4.95
N ALA A 88 0.96 -3.65 4.38
CA ALA A 88 0.29 -2.81 3.39
C ALA A 88 -0.11 -3.62 2.14
N PHE A 89 0.77 -4.51 1.70
CA PHE A 89 0.54 -5.41 0.57
C PHE A 89 -0.63 -6.37 0.83
N GLU A 90 -0.68 -7.01 1.99
CA GLU A 90 -1.73 -7.94 2.38
C GLU A 90 -3.10 -7.26 2.44
N VAL A 91 -3.15 -6.08 3.06
CA VAL A 91 -4.37 -5.28 3.15
C VAL A 91 -4.85 -4.84 1.76
N TRP A 92 -3.95 -4.38 0.89
CA TRP A 92 -4.29 -4.02 -0.49
C TRP A 92 -4.81 -5.23 -1.27
N CYS A 93 -4.17 -6.39 -1.13
CA CYS A 93 -4.60 -7.65 -1.74
C CYS A 93 -6.00 -8.05 -1.26
N TYR A 94 -6.25 -8.00 0.05
CA TYR A 94 -7.55 -8.31 0.64
C TYR A 94 -8.65 -7.39 0.07
N ARG A 95 -8.43 -6.07 0.10
CA ARG A 95 -9.37 -5.07 -0.41
C ARG A 95 -9.67 -5.26 -1.89
N SER A 96 -8.64 -5.54 -2.69
CA SER A 96 -8.74 -5.76 -4.14
C SER A 96 -9.50 -7.06 -4.46
N LYS A 97 -9.20 -8.15 -3.76
CA LYS A 97 -9.93 -9.43 -3.89
C LYS A 97 -11.41 -9.26 -3.49
N ALA A 98 -11.68 -8.56 -2.39
CA ALA A 98 -13.05 -8.29 -1.94
C ALA A 98 -13.82 -7.42 -2.95
N ALA A 99 -13.18 -6.40 -3.54
CA ALA A 99 -13.79 -5.58 -4.59
C ALA A 99 -14.15 -6.39 -5.83
N LYS A 100 -13.21 -7.25 -6.29
CA LYS A 100 -13.46 -8.15 -7.43
C LYS A 100 -14.65 -9.07 -7.18
N ARG A 101 -14.77 -9.66 -5.99
CA ARG A 101 -15.90 -10.53 -5.62
C ARG A 101 -17.24 -9.77 -5.66
N ARG A 102 -17.27 -8.54 -5.13
CA ARG A 102 -18.47 -7.69 -5.16
C ARG A 102 -18.90 -7.34 -6.58
N LEU A 103 -17.94 -7.01 -7.46
CA LEU A 103 -18.21 -6.75 -8.87
C LEU A 103 -18.76 -7.99 -9.59
N SER A 104 -18.21 -9.18 -9.36
CA SER A 104 -18.72 -10.41 -9.97
C SER A 104 -20.13 -10.77 -9.51
N LEU A 105 -20.44 -10.57 -8.21
CA LEU A 105 -21.78 -10.83 -7.69
C LEU A 105 -22.81 -9.82 -8.22
N GLY A 106 -22.44 -8.54 -8.31
CA GLY A 106 -23.29 -7.50 -8.89
C GLY A 106 -23.62 -7.76 -10.36
N LEU A 107 -22.66 -8.26 -11.14
CA LEU A 107 -22.89 -8.64 -12.53
C LEU A 107 -23.88 -9.83 -12.64
N ASN A 108 -23.71 -10.84 -11.79
CA ASN A 108 -24.59 -12.02 -11.78
C ASN A 108 -26.02 -11.69 -11.33
N GLY A 109 -26.20 -10.69 -10.46
CA GLY A 109 -27.52 -10.21 -10.02
C GLY A 109 -28.25 -9.35 -11.06
N VAL A 110 -27.54 -8.73 -12.01
CA VAL A 110 -28.15 -8.00 -13.14
C VAL A 110 -28.62 -8.97 -14.22
N SER A 111 -27.89 -10.07 -14.46
CA SER A 111 -28.30 -11.09 -15.44
C SER A 111 -29.59 -11.82 -15.06
N THR A 112 -29.94 -11.90 -13.77
CA THR A 112 -31.18 -12.56 -13.33
C THR A 112 -32.40 -11.64 -13.31
N SER A 113 -32.24 -10.31 -13.45
CA SER A 113 -33.35 -9.35 -13.47
C SER A 113 -33.75 -8.90 -14.89
N SER A 114 -32.94 -9.17 -15.90
CA SER A 114 -33.22 -8.85 -17.30
C SER A 114 -34.06 -9.90 -18.06
N THR A 115 -34.49 -10.98 -17.42
CA THR A 115 -35.50 -11.90 -17.99
C THR A 115 -36.91 -11.47 -17.55
N SER A 116 -37.42 -10.41 -18.19
CA SER A 116 -38.88 -10.24 -18.41
C SER A 116 -39.32 -11.34 -19.41
N THR A 117 -40.51 -11.92 -19.44
CA THR A 117 -41.82 -11.28 -19.66
C THR A 117 -42.96 -12.31 -19.46
N VAL A 118 -44.00 -11.89 -18.73
CA VAL A 118 -45.45 -12.08 -18.99
C VAL A 118 -45.88 -13.31 -19.81
N THR A 119 -46.59 -14.23 -19.16
CA THR A 119 -47.66 -15.01 -19.79
C THR A 119 -48.97 -14.76 -19.04
N ASP A 120 -49.66 -13.71 -19.45
CA ASP A 120 -51.11 -13.58 -19.36
C ASP A 120 -51.64 -13.76 -20.78
N VAL A 121 -52.31 -14.88 -21.05
CA VAL A 121 -53.46 -14.98 -21.96
C VAL A 121 -54.27 -16.21 -21.52
N GLY A 122 -55.44 -15.98 -20.95
CA GLY A 122 -56.42 -17.02 -20.66
C GLY A 122 -57.07 -17.60 -21.93
N HIS A 123 -57.63 -18.80 -21.78
CA HIS A 123 -58.96 -19.24 -22.25
C HIS A 123 -59.31 -20.53 -21.50
#